data_AF-A0A671Q547-F1
#
_entry.id   AF-A0A671Q547-F1
#
_cell.length_a   1.000
_cell.length_b   1.000
_cell.length_c   1.000
_cell.angle_alpha   90.00
_cell.angle_beta   90.00
_cell.angle_gamma   90.00
#
_symmetry.space_group_name_H-M   'P 1'
#
loop_
_entity.id
_entity.type
_entity.pdbx_description
1 polymer ?
#
loop_
_entity_poly.entity_id
_entity_poly.type
_entity_poly.pdbx_seq_one_letter_code
_entity_poly.pdbx_strand_id
1 'polypeptide(L)'
;DEHRPGAPVTLKRHKSNEGLGFSIRGGSEHGVGIYVSQVEPGSLAEKEGLRIGDQIMKVNDKVFDRVTHAEAVKVISVFPFLKKKNVLIHLTTGNRLHSSFLIDY
;
A
#
# COMPACT_ATOMS: atom_id res chain seq x y z
N ASP A 1 19.38 14.74 6.59
CA ASP A 1 18.12 14.00 6.82
C ASP A 1 17.94 12.88 5.80
N GLU A 2 18.46 11.70 6.09
CA GLU A 2 18.34 10.53 5.22
C GLU A 2 17.05 9.77 5.60
N HIS A 3 15.89 10.29 5.15
CA HIS A 3 14.66 9.49 5.11
C HIS A 3 14.90 8.36 4.11
N ARG A 4 15.53 7.26 4.54
CA ARG A 4 15.68 6.07 3.69
C ARG A 4 14.28 5.61 3.33
N PRO A 5 13.88 5.65 2.05
CA PRO A 5 12.64 5.02 1.64
C PRO A 5 12.73 3.54 2.02
N GLY A 6 11.63 2.99 2.52
CA GLY A 6 11.57 1.56 2.78
C GLY A 6 11.84 0.77 1.50
N ALA A 7 12.25 -0.48 1.64
CA ALA A 7 12.47 -1.34 0.48
C ALA A 7 11.17 -1.40 -0.35
N PRO A 8 11.23 -1.17 -1.68
CA PRO A 8 10.05 -1.31 -2.52
C PRO A 8 9.63 -2.77 -2.57
N VAL A 9 8.34 -3.02 -2.40
CA VAL A 9 7.74 -4.35 -2.41
C VAL A 9 7.11 -4.58 -3.78
N THR A 10 7.38 -5.72 -4.41
CA THR A 10 6.83 -6.04 -5.74
C THR A 10 5.82 -7.16 -5.64
N LEU A 11 4.54 -6.82 -5.69
CA LEU A 11 3.47 -7.82 -5.69
C LEU A 11 3.25 -8.36 -7.11
N LYS A 12 3.40 -9.67 -7.31
CA LYS A 12 3.20 -10.33 -8.61
C LYS A 12 1.93 -11.17 -8.58
N ARG A 13 0.91 -10.77 -9.35
CA ARG A 13 -0.33 -11.56 -9.44
C ARG A 13 -0.11 -12.81 -10.28
N HIS A 14 -0.53 -13.96 -9.78
CA HIS A 14 -0.50 -15.21 -10.54
C HIS A 14 -1.73 -15.36 -11.44
N LYS A 15 -2.88 -14.81 -11.02
CA LYS A 15 -4.13 -14.78 -11.80
C LYS A 15 -4.70 -13.36 -11.92
N SER A 16 -5.33 -13.05 -13.04
CA SER A 16 -5.92 -11.72 -13.30
C SER A 16 -7.01 -11.34 -12.30
N ASN A 17 -7.69 -12.33 -11.72
CA ASN A 17 -8.76 -12.17 -10.74
C ASN A 17 -8.30 -12.34 -9.28
N GLU A 18 -7.00 -12.48 -9.05
CA GLU A 18 -6.43 -12.59 -7.71
C GLU A 18 -6.23 -11.19 -7.12
N GLY A 19 -6.84 -10.96 -5.95
CA GLY A 19 -6.58 -9.75 -5.17
C GLY A 19 -5.15 -9.73 -4.66
N LEU A 20 -4.66 -8.55 -4.26
CA LEU A 20 -3.31 -8.45 -3.66
C LEU A 20 -3.28 -8.99 -2.22
N GLY A 21 -4.45 -9.17 -1.60
CA GLY A 21 -4.65 -9.68 -0.24
C GLY A 21 -4.21 -8.70 0.85
N PHE A 22 -4.48 -7.41 0.65
CA PHE A 22 -4.34 -6.41 1.69
C PHE A 22 -5.41 -5.33 1.51
N SER A 23 -5.73 -4.66 2.62
CA SER A 23 -6.64 -3.53 2.68
C SER A 23 -5.86 -2.27 3.01
N ILE A 24 -6.38 -1.15 2.51
CA ILE A 24 -5.83 0.17 2.81
C ILE A 24 -6.83 0.98 3.64
N ARG A 25 -6.32 1.97 4.36
CA ARG A 25 -7.09 2.99 5.08
C ARG A 25 -6.40 4.34 4.98
N GLY A 26 -7.10 5.38 5.42
CA GLY A 26 -6.67 6.76 5.25
C GLY A 26 -6.94 7.25 3.83
N GLY A 27 -6.49 8.47 3.57
CA GLY A 27 -6.75 9.20 2.35
C GLY A 27 -6.56 10.69 2.56
N SER A 28 -6.14 11.38 1.52
CA SER A 28 -5.84 12.81 1.59
C SER A 28 -7.04 13.66 2.02
N GLU A 29 -8.27 13.17 1.81
CA GLU A 29 -9.50 13.81 2.30
C GLU A 29 -9.55 13.91 3.83
N HIS A 30 -8.83 13.04 4.54
CA HIS A 30 -8.69 13.06 5.99
C HIS A 30 -7.38 13.73 6.45
N GLY A 31 -6.60 14.30 5.52
CA GLY A 31 -5.29 14.89 5.82
C GLY A 31 -4.20 13.87 6.15
N VAL A 32 -4.42 12.59 5.82
CA VAL A 32 -3.47 11.50 6.09
C VAL A 32 -3.10 10.76 4.79
N GLY A 33 -1.94 10.11 4.79
CA GLY A 33 -1.53 9.22 3.70
C GLY A 33 -2.36 7.93 3.63
N ILE A 34 -2.03 7.09 2.65
CA ILE A 34 -2.63 5.76 2.51
C ILE A 34 -1.78 4.75 3.29
N TYR A 35 -2.41 4.01 4.20
CA TYR A 35 -1.76 3.01 5.04
C TYR A 35 -2.39 1.65 4.87
N VAL A 36 -1.60 0.60 5.06
CA VAL A 36 -2.11 -0.78 5.11
C VAL A 36 -2.86 -0.99 6.42
N SER A 37 -4.15 -1.31 6.34
CA SER A 37 -5.01 -1.59 7.50
C SER A 37 -5.05 -3.06 7.84
N GLN A 38 -4.96 -3.92 6.83
CA GLN A 38 -5.08 -5.36 6.98
C GLN A 38 -4.24 -6.05 5.91
N VAL A 39 -3.65 -7.19 6.25
CA VAL A 39 -3.00 -8.08 5.29
C VAL A 39 -3.59 -9.47 5.49
N GLU A 40 -4.02 -10.09 4.40
CA GLU A 40 -4.57 -11.43 4.43
C GLU A 40 -3.45 -12.47 4.58
N PRO A 41 -3.59 -13.45 5.49
CA PRO A 41 -2.60 -14.50 5.66
C PRO A 41 -2.53 -15.40 4.43
N GLY A 42 -1.31 -15.73 4.00
CA GLY A 42 -1.02 -16.53 2.79
C GLY A 42 -1.12 -15.75 1.47
N SER A 43 -1.46 -14.46 1.51
CA SER A 43 -1.54 -13.59 0.34
C SER A 43 -0.17 -13.20 -0.23
N LEU A 44 -0.18 -12.61 -1.42
CA LEU A 44 1.02 -12.02 -2.04
C LEU A 44 1.60 -10.90 -1.19
N ALA A 45 0.74 -10.03 -0.65
CA ALA A 45 1.16 -8.96 0.24
C ALA A 45 1.96 -9.47 1.43
N GLU A 46 1.45 -10.48 2.14
CA GLU A 46 2.15 -11.05 3.30
C GLU A 46 3.49 -11.69 2.92
N LYS A 47 3.50 -12.46 1.82
CA LYS A 47 4.68 -13.17 1.30
C LYS A 47 5.80 -12.24 0.88
N GLU A 48 5.45 -11.10 0.31
CA GLU A 48 6.41 -10.07 -0.12
C GLU A 48 6.82 -9.16 1.05
N GLY A 49 6.28 -9.38 2.25
CA GLY A 49 6.69 -8.69 3.47
C GLY A 49 5.87 -7.45 3.83
N LEU A 50 4.73 -7.21 3.17
CA LEU A 50 3.81 -6.13 3.53
C LEU A 50 3.24 -6.39 4.93
N ARG A 51 3.16 -5.33 5.74
CA ARG A 51 2.62 -5.38 7.10
C ARG A 51 1.62 -4.27 7.33
N ILE A 52 0.74 -4.52 8.29
CA ILE A 52 -0.21 -3.50 8.79
C ILE A 52 0.60 -2.34 9.37
N GLY A 53 0.21 -1.11 9.00
CA GLY A 53 0.92 0.11 9.37
C GLY A 53 1.89 0.64 8.31
N ASP A 54 2.22 -0.14 7.27
CA ASP A 54 3.04 0.34 6.17
C ASP A 54 2.34 1.47 5.41
N GLN A 55 3.06 2.55 5.13
CA GLN A 55 2.54 3.67 4.36
C GLN A 55 2.85 3.49 2.87
N ILE A 56 1.82 3.56 2.04
CA ILE A 56 1.94 3.50 0.59
C ILE A 56 2.29 4.89 0.05
N MET A 57 3.51 5.03 -0.45
CA MET A 57 4.00 6.29 -1.04
C MET A 57 3.86 6.31 -2.55
N LYS A 58 3.98 5.15 -3.19
CA LYS A 58 3.91 5.03 -4.64
C LYS A 58 3.37 3.66 -5.01
N VAL A 59 2.47 3.62 -5.98
CA VAL A 59 2.04 2.37 -6.61
C VAL A 59 2.33 2.48 -8.10
N ASN A 60 3.22 1.62 -8.57
CA ASN A 60 3.84 1.65 -9.89
C ASN A 60 4.49 3.02 -10.14
N ASP A 61 3.91 3.77 -11.07
CA ASP A 61 4.37 5.08 -11.50
C ASP A 61 3.54 6.22 -10.88
N LYS A 62 2.49 5.92 -10.10
CA LYS A 62 1.62 6.91 -9.46
C LYS A 62 2.01 7.13 -8.00
N VAL A 63 2.27 8.40 -7.66
CA VAL A 63 2.61 8.84 -6.29
C VAL A 63 1.33 9.01 -5.46
N PHE A 64 1.37 8.58 -4.20
CA PHE A 64 0.25 8.51 -3.25
C PHE A 64 0.32 9.60 -2.17
N ASP A 65 0.95 10.74 -2.46
CA ASP A 65 1.15 11.85 -1.51
C ASP A 65 -0.18 12.56 -1.15
N ARG A 66 -1.04 12.80 -2.15
CA ARG A 66 -2.35 13.46 -2.00
C ARG A 66 -3.44 12.73 -2.76
N VAL A 67 -3.50 11.42 -2.54
CA VAL A 67 -4.50 10.56 -3.20
C VAL A 67 -5.62 10.28 -2.22
N THR A 68 -6.85 10.39 -2.71
CA THR A 68 -8.03 10.10 -1.88
C THR A 68 -8.17 8.60 -1.63
N HIS A 69 -8.89 8.19 -0.57
CA HIS A 69 -9.13 6.77 -0.31
C HIS A 69 -9.73 6.06 -1.53
N ALA A 70 -10.76 6.64 -2.13
CA ALA A 70 -11.43 6.10 -3.30
C ALA A 70 -10.49 5.97 -4.50
N GLU A 71 -9.63 6.95 -4.74
CA GLU A 71 -8.64 6.87 -5.82
C GLU A 71 -7.55 5.84 -5.53
N ALA A 72 -7.11 5.71 -4.28
CA ALA A 72 -6.13 4.72 -3.88
C ALA A 72 -6.67 3.31 -4.11
N VAL A 73 -7.90 3.03 -3.66
CA VAL A 73 -8.60 1.76 -3.93
C VAL A 73 -8.73 1.55 -5.44
N LYS A 74 -9.13 2.59 -6.19
CA LYS A 74 -9.26 2.50 -7.64
C LYS A 74 -7.93 2.17 -8.30
N VAL A 75 -6.82 2.77 -7.90
CA VAL A 75 -5.49 2.48 -8.48
C VAL A 75 -5.06 1.07 -8.07
N ILE A 76 -5.18 0.67 -6.81
CA ILE A 76 -4.73 -0.65 -6.36
C ILE A 76 -5.60 -1.79 -6.94
N SER A 77 -6.90 -1.53 -7.16
CA SER A 77 -7.85 -2.52 -7.69
C SER A 77 -7.92 -2.52 -9.22
N VAL A 78 -7.96 -1.36 -9.87
CA VAL A 78 -8.15 -1.21 -11.33
C VAL A 78 -6.84 -1.20 -12.11
N PHE A 79 -5.77 -0.61 -11.59
CA PHE A 79 -4.49 -0.53 -12.30
C PHE A 79 -3.86 -1.90 -12.63
N PRO A 80 -3.98 -2.95 -11.78
CA PRO A 80 -3.53 -4.29 -12.17
C PRO A 80 -4.36 -4.96 -13.28
N PHE A 81 -5.51 -4.40 -13.67
CA PHE A 81 -6.26 -4.86 -14.85
C PHE A 81 -5.67 -4.32 -16.17
N LEU A 82 -4.96 -3.19 -16.12
CA LEU A 82 -4.37 -2.53 -17.29
C LEU A 82 -2.95 -3.09 -17.54
N LYS A 83 -2.88 -4.25 -18.20
CA LYS A 83 -1.70 -4.85 -18.87
C LYS A 83 -0.43 -5.15 -18.04
N LYS A 84 -0.30 -4.72 -16.78
CA LYS A 84 0.84 -5.04 -15.90
C LYS A 84 0.46 -6.13 -14.88
N LYS A 85 1.11 -7.30 -14.97
CA LYS A 85 0.96 -8.39 -13.98
C LYS A 85 1.65 -8.10 -12.64
N ASN A 86 2.59 -7.16 -12.64
CA ASN A 86 3.41 -6.80 -11.49
C ASN A 86 2.99 -5.43 -10.98
N VAL A 87 2.76 -5.32 -9.67
CA VAL A 87 2.46 -4.07 -8.97
C VAL A 87 3.64 -3.75 -8.07
N LEU A 88 4.36 -2.69 -8.39
CA LEU A 88 5.46 -2.19 -7.56
C LEU A 88 4.89 -1.22 -6.52
N ILE A 89 5.11 -1.46 -5.24
CA ILE A 89 4.63 -0.59 -4.16
C ILE A 89 5.87 -0.05 -3.43
N HIS A 90 6.06 1.27 -3.45
CA HIS A 90 7.08 1.90 -2.61
C HIS A 90 6.43 2.25 -1.28
N LEU A 91 7.02 1.73 -0.23
CA LEU A 91 6.59 1.95 1.14
C LEU A 91 7.64 2.78 1.86
N THR A 92 7.22 3.60 2.83
CA THR A 92 8.19 4.01 3.85
C THR A 92 8.27 2.88 4.87
N THR A 93 9.48 2.49 5.27
CA THR A 93 9.65 1.85 6.57
C THR A 93 9.42 2.95 7.60
N GLY A 94 8.14 3.26 7.84
CA GLY A 94 7.74 4.16 8.90
C GLY A 94 8.39 3.66 10.18
N ASN A 95 9.14 4.55 10.83
CA ASN A 95 9.67 4.38 12.17
C ASN A 95 8.76 3.44 12.99
N ARG A 96 9.32 2.38 13.57
CA ARG A 96 8.70 1.57 14.65
C ARG A 96 8.39 2.41 15.92
N LEU A 97 8.34 3.72 15.80
CA LEU A 97 8.28 4.73 16.85
C LEU A 97 7.13 5.70 16.56
N HIS A 98 5.89 5.21 16.60
CA HIS A 98 4.83 5.87 17.35
C HIS A 98 3.59 4.99 17.34
N SER A 99 3.49 4.18 18.39
CA SER A 99 2.35 3.34 18.74
C SER A 99 1.05 4.12 19.04
N SER A 100 0.94 5.40 18.67
CA SER A 100 -0.22 6.25 18.98
C SER A 100 -1.02 6.72 17.75
N PHE A 101 -0.56 6.49 16.52
CA PHE A 101 -1.26 6.95 15.30
C PHE A 101 -2.08 5.87 14.57
N LEU A 102 -2.14 4.65 15.12
CA LEU A 102 -2.92 3.53 14.56
C LEU A 102 -4.23 3.24 15.32
N ILE A 103 -4.60 4.08 16.29
CA ILE A 103 -5.86 3.93 17.03
C ILE A 103 -6.72 5.15 16.71
N ASP A 104 -7.93 4.88 16.22
CA ASP A 104 -9.03 5.80 15.94
C ASP A 104 -8.94 6.69 14.68
N TYR A 105 -9.55 6.20 13.61
CA TYR A 105 -10.64 6.87 12.87
C TYR A 105 -11.46 5.85 12.08
#